data_AF-A0A634BC05-F1
#
_entry.id   AF-A0A634BC05-F1
#
_cell.length_a   1.000
_cell.length_b   1.000
_cell.length_c   1.000
_cell.angle_alpha   90.00
_cell.angle_beta   90.00
_cell.angle_gamma   90.00
#
_symmetry.space_group_name_H-M   'P 1'
#
loop_
_entity.id
_entity.type
_entity.pdbx_description
1 polymer ?
#
loop_
_entity_poly.entity_id
_entity_poly.type
_entity_poly.pdbx_seq_one_letter_code
_entity_poly.pdbx_strand_id
1 'polypeptide(L)'
;IYDDPKGGQLRASVYPRLRAHFQFQNELNLFVEVDHHAKFSSNIYSASPSLVGFEHISNLYTPQTIDACFDHSGGGEIPGIKDEIEYEGKLKVVWNTSGHRSRLISITTHELELFARLYDSEGTPACQARLPALHATQLVAVLDKFADQKTKLGDLGDSYYSTQHWNEVNAQNDGTMIRETQFPENSSKWILSGPHFFVGTPFYKTPRENCTLNSDYDCLDLLTLPDDYLPRTNYMPACDVQEYAKRTPRVTWTEPGEDEPRKVTDYYRFVNRRMFGASSERSMISSIVPKHVAHIHPVLSTTFREPKSLLSFSAFCHSIVADFYLKTTGRADVYESTLRCFPYVELMSANSRALALNVLTKDYAGLWQSCYNPDFSTQRWSRNLPQLPQDFFANLTPEWQRNCALRSDYSRRQALVEIDVLVAQALGLTLEELLTIYRVQFPVMRQYEADTWYDQNGRIIFTPSKGLVGVGLPRTARKADLKNGFVFNVDSPDWTGGDCTDQAIGWDDVKHLQTGTVSVTFDDYTRSDEGERRTVIWQAPFIKPDREDDYKVAWAFFAQDKESV
;
A
#
# COMPACT_ATOMS: atom_id res chain seq x y z
N ILE A 1 -22.78 -4.82 17.07
CA ILE A 1 -23.64 -5.99 16.70
C ILE A 1 -23.20 -6.56 15.36
N TYR A 2 -23.21 -5.75 14.30
CA TYR A 2 -23.08 -6.22 12.92
C TYR A 2 -21.67 -6.65 12.51
N ASP A 3 -20.65 -6.06 13.12
CA ASP A 3 -19.22 -6.29 12.86
C ASP A 3 -18.50 -7.08 13.97
N ASP A 4 -19.14 -7.25 15.14
CA ASP A 4 -18.58 -7.96 16.29
C ASP A 4 -18.38 -9.46 16.01
N PRO A 5 -17.16 -10.02 16.09
CA PRO A 5 -16.91 -11.45 15.88
C PRO A 5 -17.75 -12.37 16.77
N LYS A 6 -18.14 -11.94 17.98
CA LYS A 6 -18.93 -12.72 18.94
C LYS A 6 -20.44 -12.51 18.82
N GLY A 7 -20.89 -11.63 17.94
CA GLY A 7 -22.29 -11.23 17.80
C GLY A 7 -23.20 -12.18 17.01
N GLY A 8 -22.72 -13.36 16.61
CA GLY A 8 -23.41 -14.24 15.64
C GLY A 8 -24.85 -14.62 16.03
N GLN A 9 -25.09 -15.06 17.27
CA GLN A 9 -26.44 -15.43 17.73
C GLN A 9 -27.40 -14.24 17.79
N LEU A 10 -26.88 -13.06 18.14
CA LEU A 10 -27.68 -11.83 18.15
C LEU A 10 -28.07 -11.44 16.72
N ARG A 11 -27.12 -11.52 15.78
CA ARG A 11 -27.41 -11.30 14.35
C ARG A 11 -28.44 -12.26 13.80
N ALA A 12 -28.36 -13.55 14.16
CA ALA A 12 -29.34 -14.56 13.73
C ALA A 12 -30.77 -14.25 14.19
N SER A 13 -30.91 -13.60 15.35
CA SER A 13 -32.21 -13.15 15.87
C SER A 13 -32.66 -11.82 15.24
N VAL A 14 -31.71 -10.96 14.87
CA VAL A 14 -31.94 -9.62 14.33
C VAL A 14 -32.29 -9.62 12.85
N TYR A 15 -31.52 -10.31 12.01
CA TYR A 15 -31.66 -10.24 10.54
C TYR A 15 -33.05 -10.58 9.99
N PRO A 16 -33.79 -11.59 10.52
CA PRO A 16 -35.16 -11.86 10.08
C PRO A 16 -36.14 -10.69 10.31
N ARG A 17 -35.85 -9.81 11.27
CA ARG A 17 -36.69 -8.68 11.66
C ARG A 17 -36.23 -7.37 11.03
N LEU A 18 -34.95 -7.24 10.72
CA LEU A 18 -34.35 -6.04 10.16
C LEU A 18 -34.96 -5.71 8.78
N ARG A 19 -35.18 -4.43 8.51
CA ARG A 19 -35.70 -3.89 7.24
C ARG A 19 -34.82 -2.79 6.67
N ALA A 20 -34.12 -2.06 7.53
CA ALA A 20 -33.07 -1.15 7.13
C ALA A 20 -31.97 -1.10 8.19
N HIS A 21 -30.72 -1.01 7.74
CA HIS A 21 -29.55 -0.73 8.56
C HIS A 21 -28.70 0.35 7.90
N PHE A 22 -28.73 1.55 8.47
CA PHE A 22 -28.01 2.71 7.97
C PHE A 22 -26.89 3.07 8.95
N GLN A 23 -25.64 2.81 8.57
CA GLN A 23 -24.46 3.03 9.40
C GLN A 23 -23.85 4.40 9.15
N PHE A 24 -23.63 5.13 10.23
CA PHE A 24 -23.05 6.48 10.26
C PHE A 24 -21.67 6.51 10.93
N GLN A 25 -20.90 7.55 10.62
CA GLN A 25 -19.70 7.94 11.35
C GLN A 25 -19.86 9.42 11.77
N ASN A 26 -19.46 9.77 12.99
CA ASN A 26 -19.63 11.12 13.55
C ASN A 26 -18.60 12.15 13.01
N GLU A 27 -18.13 11.99 11.78
CA GLU A 27 -17.03 12.80 11.22
C GLU A 27 -17.41 14.27 10.95
N LEU A 28 -18.71 14.58 10.92
CA LEU A 28 -19.24 15.95 10.87
C LEU A 28 -19.52 16.54 12.25
N ASN A 29 -19.17 15.84 13.33
CA ASN A 29 -19.42 16.22 14.73
C ASN A 29 -20.90 16.57 14.99
N LEU A 30 -21.83 15.77 14.45
CA LEU A 30 -23.26 15.92 14.74
C LEU A 30 -23.56 15.73 16.24
N PHE A 31 -22.75 14.89 16.90
CA PHE A 31 -22.71 14.76 18.35
C PHE A 31 -21.36 15.28 18.86
N VAL A 32 -21.29 16.55 19.24
CA VAL A 32 -20.04 17.26 19.58
C VAL A 32 -19.26 16.62 20.74
N GLU A 33 -19.96 15.96 21.66
CA GLU A 33 -19.35 15.30 22.84
C GLU A 33 -18.88 13.87 22.55
N VAL A 34 -19.14 13.33 21.36
CA VAL A 34 -18.78 11.97 20.96
C VAL A 34 -17.60 12.03 20.00
N ASP A 35 -16.66 11.10 20.16
CA ASP A 35 -15.53 10.95 19.25
C ASP A 35 -15.98 10.93 17.78
N HIS A 36 -15.28 11.67 16.92
CA HIS A 36 -15.69 11.85 15.53
C HIS A 36 -15.57 10.57 14.69
N HIS A 37 -14.78 9.58 15.14
CA HIS A 37 -14.70 8.27 14.50
C HIS A 37 -15.74 7.28 15.03
N ALA A 38 -16.57 7.67 16.02
CA ALA A 38 -17.59 6.79 16.56
C ALA A 38 -18.60 6.37 15.49
N LYS A 39 -18.81 5.06 15.37
CA LYS A 39 -19.80 4.46 14.48
C LYS A 39 -21.12 4.26 15.23
N PHE A 40 -22.22 4.61 14.57
CA PHE A 40 -23.57 4.38 15.06
C PHE A 40 -24.49 4.00 13.89
N SER A 41 -25.74 3.59 14.17
CA SER A 41 -26.68 3.19 13.12
C SER A 41 -28.12 3.55 13.43
N SER A 42 -28.90 3.77 12.37
CA SER A 42 -30.36 3.79 12.41
C SER A 42 -30.89 2.47 11.85
N ASN A 43 -31.71 1.78 12.66
CA ASN A 43 -32.16 0.42 12.37
C ASN A 43 -33.68 0.36 12.40
N ILE A 44 -34.28 -0.12 11.32
CA ILE A 44 -35.73 -0.29 11.22
C ILE A 44 -36.03 -1.78 11.33
N TYR A 45 -36.89 -2.14 12.28
CA TYR A 45 -37.30 -3.52 12.52
C TYR A 45 -38.79 -3.69 12.27
N SER A 46 -39.14 -4.84 11.73
CA SER A 46 -40.50 -5.35 11.68
C SER A 46 -40.85 -6.10 12.96
N ALA A 47 -42.13 -6.07 13.36
CA ALA A 47 -42.61 -6.75 14.55
C ALA A 47 -42.51 -8.29 14.42
N SER A 48 -42.75 -8.81 13.21
CA SER A 48 -42.76 -10.25 12.93
C SER A 48 -41.54 -10.65 12.11
N PRO A 49 -40.83 -11.73 12.47
CA PRO A 49 -39.73 -12.23 11.67
C PRO A 49 -40.23 -12.71 10.29
N SER A 50 -39.42 -12.49 9.26
CA SER A 50 -39.65 -12.99 7.90
C SER A 50 -38.37 -13.60 7.34
N LEU A 51 -38.40 -13.95 6.05
CA LEU A 51 -37.17 -14.13 5.27
C LEU A 51 -36.26 -12.91 5.42
N VAL A 52 -34.95 -13.15 5.45
CA VAL A 52 -33.94 -12.09 5.55
C VAL A 52 -34.00 -11.20 4.31
N GLY A 53 -34.17 -9.90 4.53
CA GLY A 53 -34.25 -8.88 3.49
C GLY A 53 -34.25 -7.49 4.11
N PHE A 54 -33.21 -6.71 3.88
CA PHE A 54 -33.12 -5.32 4.36
C PHE A 54 -32.24 -4.45 3.47
N GLU A 55 -32.51 -3.15 3.46
CA GLU A 55 -31.64 -2.17 2.81
C GLU A 55 -30.47 -1.79 3.73
N HIS A 56 -29.28 -1.76 3.18
CA HIS A 56 -28.07 -1.40 3.90
C HIS A 56 -27.35 -0.23 3.22
N ILE A 57 -26.98 0.78 4.01
CA ILE A 57 -26.07 1.84 3.59
C ILE A 57 -24.99 2.00 4.66
N SER A 58 -23.73 2.07 4.23
CA SER A 58 -22.59 2.43 5.08
C SER A 58 -21.97 3.77 4.69
N ASN A 59 -21.05 4.25 5.53
CA ASN A 59 -20.32 5.50 5.34
C ASN A 59 -21.26 6.71 5.18
N LEU A 60 -22.32 6.77 6.00
CA LEU A 60 -23.18 7.94 6.10
C LEU A 60 -22.59 8.96 7.07
N TYR A 61 -22.71 10.23 6.72
CA TYR A 61 -22.31 11.35 7.58
C TYR A 61 -23.49 12.23 7.96
N THR A 62 -24.58 12.20 7.18
CA THR A 62 -25.83 12.92 7.45
C THR A 62 -27.03 12.04 7.13
N PRO A 63 -28.15 12.14 7.86
CA PRO A 63 -29.37 11.40 7.55
C PRO A 63 -29.96 11.72 6.17
N GLN A 64 -29.83 12.96 5.70
CA GLN A 64 -30.36 13.45 4.41
C GLN A 64 -29.81 12.66 3.22
N THR A 65 -28.60 12.12 3.36
CA THR A 65 -28.00 11.25 2.35
C THR A 65 -28.84 9.99 2.10
N ILE A 66 -29.59 9.49 3.10
CA ILE A 66 -30.48 8.32 2.93
C ILE A 66 -31.60 8.67 1.95
N ASP A 67 -32.33 9.76 2.20
CA ASP A 67 -33.44 10.20 1.34
C ASP A 67 -32.93 10.44 -0.08
N ALA A 68 -31.80 11.14 -0.21
CA ALA A 68 -31.15 11.38 -1.49
C ALA A 68 -30.77 10.08 -2.23
N CYS A 69 -30.40 9.00 -1.53
CA CYS A 69 -30.15 7.70 -2.17
C CYS A 69 -31.43 7.06 -2.72
N PHE A 70 -32.55 7.16 -2.01
CA PHE A 70 -33.84 6.62 -2.46
C PHE A 70 -34.43 7.41 -3.63
N ASP A 71 -34.26 8.73 -3.65
CA ASP A 71 -34.75 9.62 -4.71
C ASP A 71 -33.88 9.60 -5.98
N HIS A 72 -32.66 9.05 -5.89
CA HIS A 72 -31.72 9.04 -7.00
C HIS A 72 -32.13 8.11 -8.15
N SER A 73 -32.00 8.59 -9.39
CA SER A 73 -32.38 7.85 -10.61
C SER A 73 -31.52 6.61 -10.87
N GLY A 74 -30.28 6.61 -10.38
CA GLY A 74 -29.32 5.52 -10.50
C GLY A 74 -28.32 5.64 -11.65
N GLY A 75 -28.36 6.72 -12.42
CA GLY A 75 -27.35 7.04 -13.43
C GLY A 75 -26.26 7.99 -12.91
N GLY A 76 -25.10 7.99 -13.56
CA GLY A 76 -23.96 8.84 -13.19
C GLY A 76 -22.87 8.09 -12.44
N GLU A 77 -21.83 8.83 -12.04
CA GLU A 77 -20.72 8.28 -11.27
C GLU A 77 -21.11 8.08 -9.80
N ILE A 78 -20.64 6.99 -9.21
CA ILE A 78 -20.89 6.69 -7.80
C ILE A 78 -20.04 7.64 -6.95
N PRO A 79 -20.64 8.38 -6.00
CA PRO A 79 -19.89 9.27 -5.13
C PRO A 79 -18.86 8.47 -4.30
N GLY A 80 -17.71 9.08 -4.05
CA GLY A 80 -16.69 8.52 -3.16
C GLY A 80 -17.04 8.75 -1.68
N ILE A 81 -16.17 8.27 -0.78
CA ILE A 81 -16.28 8.56 0.65
C ILE A 81 -16.02 10.06 0.95
N LYS A 82 -15.15 10.68 0.16
CA LYS A 82 -14.80 12.09 0.24
C LYS A 82 -14.80 12.72 -1.14
N ASP A 83 -15.12 14.00 -1.20
CA ASP A 83 -15.03 14.83 -2.40
C ASP A 83 -13.81 15.74 -2.34
N GLU A 84 -13.24 15.99 -3.51
CA GLU A 84 -12.25 17.03 -3.74
C GLU A 84 -12.98 18.29 -4.20
N ILE A 85 -12.86 19.36 -3.43
CA ILE A 85 -13.38 20.68 -3.78
C ILE A 85 -12.21 21.67 -3.86
N GLU A 86 -12.22 22.53 -4.87
CA GLU A 86 -11.29 23.64 -4.92
C GLU A 86 -11.83 24.80 -4.09
N TYR A 87 -11.03 25.28 -3.14
CA TYR A 87 -11.36 26.42 -2.31
C TYR A 87 -10.13 27.32 -2.19
N GLU A 88 -10.25 28.58 -2.62
CA GLU A 88 -9.15 29.56 -2.64
C GLU A 88 -7.88 29.04 -3.35
N GLY A 89 -8.05 28.33 -4.48
CA GLY A 89 -6.95 27.76 -5.26
C GLY A 89 -6.26 26.57 -4.60
N LYS A 90 -6.85 26.00 -3.54
CA LYS A 90 -6.35 24.81 -2.85
C LYS A 90 -7.36 23.67 -2.96
N LEU A 91 -6.87 22.48 -3.26
CA LEU A 91 -7.65 21.26 -3.19
C LEU A 91 -7.95 20.94 -1.71
N LYS A 92 -9.21 21.00 -1.32
CA LYS A 92 -9.70 20.60 0.01
C LYS A 92 -10.52 19.33 -0.14
N VAL A 93 -10.31 18.39 0.77
CA VAL A 93 -11.10 17.16 0.80
C VAL A 93 -12.14 17.25 1.90
N VAL A 94 -13.40 17.01 1.53
CA VAL A 94 -14.56 17.07 2.43
C VAL A 94 -15.31 15.74 2.42
N TRP A 95 -16.00 15.41 3.51
CA TRP A 95 -16.83 14.21 3.57
C TRP A 95 -18.00 14.33 2.59
N ASN A 96 -18.19 13.32 1.74
CA ASN A 96 -19.24 13.33 0.72
C ASN A 96 -20.59 13.04 1.38
N THR A 97 -21.57 13.92 1.13
CA THR A 97 -22.95 13.77 1.64
C THR A 97 -23.97 13.49 0.54
N SER A 98 -23.50 13.26 -0.68
CA SER A 98 -24.31 12.99 -1.86
C SER A 98 -24.95 11.60 -1.80
N GLY A 99 -26.24 11.54 -2.14
CA GLY A 99 -26.96 10.28 -2.31
C GLY A 99 -26.73 9.69 -3.70
N HIS A 100 -26.74 8.36 -3.79
CA HIS A 100 -26.74 7.64 -5.06
C HIS A 100 -27.44 6.30 -4.88
N ARG A 101 -28.24 5.88 -5.87
CA ARG A 101 -29.05 4.64 -5.77
C ARG A 101 -28.22 3.41 -5.48
N SER A 102 -27.04 3.28 -6.09
CA SER A 102 -26.12 2.16 -5.83
C SER A 102 -25.54 2.11 -4.41
N ARG A 103 -25.74 3.13 -3.57
CA ARG A 103 -25.39 3.06 -2.14
C ARG A 103 -26.39 2.22 -1.34
N LEU A 104 -27.60 2.00 -1.86
CA LEU A 104 -28.60 1.10 -1.31
C LEU A 104 -28.24 -0.33 -1.68
N ILE A 105 -27.67 -1.06 -0.71
CA ILE A 105 -27.31 -2.46 -0.88
C ILE A 105 -28.44 -3.29 -0.27
N SER A 106 -29.20 -3.98 -1.11
CA SER A 106 -30.19 -4.94 -0.66
C SER A 106 -29.49 -6.20 -0.12
N ILE A 107 -29.64 -6.47 1.17
CA ILE A 107 -29.05 -7.64 1.83
C ILE A 107 -30.11 -8.72 1.98
N THR A 108 -29.87 -9.85 1.37
CA THR A 108 -30.65 -11.07 1.48
C THR A 108 -29.82 -12.19 2.10
N THR A 109 -30.37 -13.41 2.17
CA THR A 109 -29.59 -14.58 2.57
C THR A 109 -28.35 -14.78 1.68
N HIS A 110 -28.44 -14.45 0.39
CA HIS A 110 -27.33 -14.63 -0.56
C HIS A 110 -26.10 -13.77 -0.19
N GLU A 111 -26.29 -12.47 0.03
CA GLU A 111 -25.20 -11.56 0.42
C GLU A 111 -24.62 -11.94 1.79
N LEU A 112 -25.47 -12.40 2.73
CA LEU A 112 -24.98 -12.89 4.01
C LEU A 112 -24.16 -14.20 3.87
N GLU A 113 -24.54 -15.11 2.98
CA GLU A 113 -23.73 -16.31 2.66
C GLU A 113 -22.38 -15.91 2.07
N LEU A 114 -22.36 -14.94 1.16
CA LEU A 114 -21.13 -14.37 0.61
C LEU A 114 -20.22 -13.83 1.72
N PHE A 115 -20.75 -13.00 2.62
CA PHE A 115 -19.96 -12.41 3.70
C PHE A 115 -19.44 -13.46 4.69
N ALA A 116 -20.25 -14.47 5.01
CA ALA A 116 -19.80 -15.59 5.84
C ALA A 116 -18.63 -16.34 5.19
N ARG A 117 -18.72 -16.65 3.89
CA ARG A 117 -17.66 -17.35 3.13
C ARG A 117 -16.34 -16.57 3.09
N LEU A 118 -16.41 -15.24 3.05
CA LEU A 118 -15.23 -14.38 2.95
C LEU A 118 -14.57 -14.09 4.29
N TYR A 119 -15.37 -13.79 5.31
CA TYR A 119 -14.84 -13.16 6.53
C TYR A 119 -14.92 -14.06 7.75
N ASP A 120 -15.88 -14.97 7.81
CA ASP A 120 -16.16 -15.84 8.96
C ASP A 120 -15.54 -17.23 8.81
N SER A 121 -15.53 -17.99 9.90
CA SER A 121 -15.03 -19.36 9.90
C SER A 121 -15.87 -20.23 8.96
N GLU A 122 -15.24 -21.23 8.35
CA GLU A 122 -15.93 -22.20 7.49
C GLU A 122 -17.13 -22.83 8.23
N GLY A 123 -18.26 -22.94 7.53
CA GLY A 123 -19.51 -23.46 8.08
C GLY A 123 -20.34 -22.46 8.89
N THR A 124 -19.91 -21.19 9.01
CA THR A 124 -20.72 -20.14 9.66
C THR A 124 -22.06 -19.95 8.93
N PRO A 125 -23.22 -20.06 9.60
CA PRO A 125 -24.51 -19.83 8.96
C PRO A 125 -24.66 -18.39 8.49
N ALA A 126 -25.29 -18.18 7.34
CA ALA A 126 -25.52 -16.85 6.76
C ALA A 126 -26.14 -15.86 7.77
N CYS A 127 -27.11 -16.30 8.56
CA CYS A 127 -27.77 -15.44 9.55
C CYS A 127 -26.85 -14.97 10.69
N GLN A 128 -25.65 -15.55 10.82
CA GLN A 128 -24.63 -15.13 11.78
C GLN A 128 -23.51 -14.30 11.14
N ALA A 129 -23.55 -14.11 9.82
CA ALA A 129 -22.51 -13.43 9.06
C ALA A 129 -22.32 -11.99 9.54
N ARG A 130 -21.05 -11.55 9.61
CA ARG A 130 -20.75 -10.14 9.83
C ARG A 130 -21.12 -9.30 8.61
N LEU A 131 -21.50 -8.05 8.85
CA LEU A 131 -21.84 -7.10 7.79
C LEU A 131 -20.63 -6.19 7.49
N PRO A 132 -19.98 -6.30 6.32
CA PRO A 132 -18.90 -5.40 5.93
C PRO A 132 -19.42 -3.99 5.64
N ALA A 133 -18.58 -2.98 5.84
CA ALA A 133 -18.93 -1.58 5.53
C ALA A 133 -18.73 -1.28 4.04
N LEU A 134 -19.65 -1.74 3.20
CA LEU A 134 -19.61 -1.54 1.75
C LEU A 134 -20.30 -0.24 1.34
N HIS A 135 -19.64 0.53 0.47
CA HIS A 135 -20.15 1.84 0.06
C HIS A 135 -21.16 1.74 -1.09
N ALA A 136 -21.04 0.74 -1.97
CA ALA A 136 -21.87 0.62 -3.17
C ALA A 136 -22.08 -0.84 -3.61
N THR A 137 -23.19 -1.12 -4.32
CA THR A 137 -23.56 -2.43 -4.86
C THR A 137 -22.47 -3.03 -5.75
N GLN A 138 -21.80 -2.22 -6.57
CA GLN A 138 -20.71 -2.65 -7.47
C GLN A 138 -19.57 -3.31 -6.69
N LEU A 139 -19.33 -2.90 -5.45
CA LEU A 139 -18.30 -3.50 -4.59
C LEU A 139 -18.71 -4.89 -4.08
N VAL A 140 -20.01 -5.19 -4.00
CA VAL A 140 -20.50 -6.54 -3.66
C VAL A 140 -20.15 -7.52 -4.78
N ALA A 141 -20.33 -7.14 -6.04
CA ALA A 141 -19.95 -7.97 -7.19
C ALA A 141 -18.45 -8.30 -7.21
N VAL A 142 -17.60 -7.39 -6.72
CA VAL A 142 -16.16 -7.68 -6.54
C VAL A 142 -15.93 -8.70 -5.43
N LEU A 143 -16.71 -8.64 -4.34
CA LEU A 143 -16.63 -9.63 -3.27
C LEU A 143 -17.01 -11.04 -3.75
N ASP A 144 -18.03 -11.18 -4.60
CA ASP A 144 -18.36 -12.46 -5.23
C ASP A 144 -17.15 -13.03 -5.98
N LYS A 145 -16.48 -12.19 -6.78
CA LYS A 145 -15.26 -12.60 -7.51
C LYS A 145 -14.13 -13.03 -6.59
N PHE A 146 -13.97 -12.40 -5.43
CA PHE A 146 -13.01 -12.86 -4.42
C PHE A 146 -13.43 -14.20 -3.79
N ALA A 147 -14.72 -14.41 -3.55
CA ALA A 147 -15.23 -15.65 -2.96
C ALA A 147 -15.14 -16.84 -3.93
N ASP A 148 -15.24 -16.57 -5.23
CA ASP A 148 -15.16 -17.56 -6.31
C ASP A 148 -13.72 -17.96 -6.66
N GLN A 149 -12.71 -17.31 -6.09
CA GLN A 149 -11.32 -17.70 -6.28
C GLN A 149 -11.06 -19.09 -5.71
N LYS A 150 -10.50 -19.96 -6.56
CA LYS A 150 -10.30 -21.39 -6.25
C LYS A 150 -9.20 -21.64 -5.23
N THR A 151 -8.26 -20.72 -5.12
CA THR A 151 -7.06 -20.89 -4.29
C THR A 151 -6.83 -19.63 -3.48
N LYS A 152 -6.66 -19.82 -2.18
CA LYS A 152 -6.27 -18.81 -1.21
C LYS A 152 -4.88 -19.13 -0.68
N LEU A 153 -4.23 -18.16 -0.06
CA LEU A 153 -2.92 -18.40 0.58
C LEU A 153 -2.96 -19.60 1.54
N GLY A 154 -4.03 -19.73 2.32
CA GLY A 154 -4.19 -20.82 3.29
C GLY A 154 -4.24 -22.23 2.67
N ASP A 155 -4.59 -22.34 1.39
CA ASP A 155 -4.67 -23.62 0.68
C ASP A 155 -3.28 -24.15 0.29
N LEU A 156 -2.23 -23.31 0.39
CA LEU A 156 -0.84 -23.74 0.18
C LEU A 156 -0.31 -24.62 1.33
N GLY A 157 -1.04 -24.74 2.44
CA GLY A 157 -0.70 -25.61 3.57
C GLY A 157 0.73 -25.40 4.09
N ASP A 158 1.51 -26.48 4.21
CA ASP A 158 2.87 -26.49 4.75
C ASP A 158 3.95 -25.93 3.79
N SER A 159 3.53 -25.28 2.70
CA SER A 159 4.42 -24.58 1.77
C SER A 159 4.72 -23.14 2.18
N TYR A 160 4.13 -22.64 3.27
CA TYR A 160 4.44 -21.35 3.86
C TYR A 160 4.42 -21.38 5.40
N TYR A 161 5.09 -20.40 6.01
CA TYR A 161 5.13 -20.22 7.46
C TYR A 161 5.12 -18.72 7.80
N SER A 162 4.25 -18.29 8.72
CA SER A 162 4.18 -16.89 9.15
C SER A 162 4.59 -16.70 10.61
N THR A 163 5.26 -15.59 10.91
CA THR A 163 5.73 -15.27 12.27
C THR A 163 5.71 -13.78 12.57
N GLN A 164 5.61 -13.46 13.86
CA GLN A 164 5.81 -12.11 14.42
C GLN A 164 7.29 -11.80 14.67
N HIS A 165 8.16 -12.82 14.60
CA HIS A 165 9.58 -12.75 14.89
C HIS A 165 9.83 -12.23 16.32
N TRP A 166 10.45 -11.05 16.51
CA TRP A 166 10.77 -10.55 17.84
C TRP A 166 9.65 -9.69 18.43
N ASN A 167 9.10 -10.09 19.58
CA ASN A 167 8.28 -9.17 20.37
C ASN A 167 9.19 -8.07 20.97
N GLU A 168 8.87 -6.81 20.69
CA GLU A 168 9.75 -5.67 21.02
C GLU A 168 10.17 -5.62 22.49
N VAL A 169 9.23 -5.84 23.40
CA VAL A 169 9.46 -5.73 24.85
C VAL A 169 10.20 -6.96 25.36
N ASN A 170 9.73 -8.16 24.99
CA ASN A 170 10.31 -9.40 25.51
C ASN A 170 11.75 -9.60 25.02
N ALA A 171 12.01 -9.32 23.74
CA ALA A 171 13.34 -9.50 23.14
C ALA A 171 14.37 -8.49 23.66
N GLN A 172 13.94 -7.34 24.19
CA GLN A 172 14.82 -6.44 24.93
C GLN A 172 15.08 -6.93 26.35
N ASN A 173 14.04 -7.37 27.05
CA ASN A 173 14.15 -7.84 28.44
C ASN A 173 15.00 -9.11 28.58
N ASP A 174 14.95 -10.02 27.59
CA ASP A 174 15.72 -11.27 27.59
C ASP A 174 17.12 -11.15 26.95
N GLY A 175 17.51 -9.94 26.54
CA GLY A 175 18.79 -9.64 25.92
C GLY A 175 18.97 -10.17 24.49
N THR A 176 17.90 -10.54 23.78
CA THR A 176 17.97 -10.91 22.35
C THR A 176 18.36 -9.71 21.49
N MET A 177 17.83 -8.53 21.80
CA MET A 177 18.13 -7.29 21.10
C MET A 177 18.24 -6.10 22.05
N ILE A 178 18.86 -5.03 21.58
CA ILE A 178 18.98 -3.75 22.28
C ILE A 178 18.53 -2.64 21.35
N ARG A 179 17.91 -1.59 21.90
CA ARG A 179 17.55 -0.39 21.16
C ARG A 179 18.75 0.54 21.06
N GLU A 180 19.44 0.50 19.94
CA GLU A 180 20.61 1.32 19.61
C GLU A 180 20.54 1.70 18.13
N THR A 181 20.53 3.00 17.85
CA THR A 181 20.32 3.51 16.48
C THR A 181 21.64 3.63 15.75
N GLN A 182 21.87 2.79 14.73
CA GLN A 182 23.11 2.78 13.95
C GLN A 182 22.93 2.14 12.58
N PHE A 183 23.89 2.36 11.68
CA PHE A 183 24.02 1.56 10.46
C PHE A 183 24.52 0.15 10.80
N PRO A 184 23.82 -0.90 10.36
CA PRO A 184 24.25 -2.27 10.62
C PRO A 184 25.44 -2.62 9.73
N GLU A 185 26.42 -3.34 10.28
CA GLU A 185 27.61 -3.82 9.55
C GLU A 185 27.25 -4.79 8.40
N ASN A 186 26.17 -5.54 8.56
CA ASN A 186 25.66 -6.50 7.57
C ASN A 186 24.19 -6.83 7.84
N SER A 187 23.54 -7.52 6.90
CA SER A 187 22.11 -7.84 6.96
C SER A 187 21.70 -8.68 8.18
N SER A 188 22.59 -9.50 8.74
CA SER A 188 22.30 -10.30 9.96
C SER A 188 22.16 -9.45 11.23
N LYS A 189 22.72 -8.23 11.20
CA LYS A 189 22.60 -7.24 12.27
C LYS A 189 21.42 -6.29 12.06
N TRP A 190 20.79 -6.31 10.88
CA TRP A 190 19.67 -5.44 10.57
C TRP A 190 18.36 -6.01 11.14
N ILE A 191 17.78 -5.31 12.11
CA ILE A 191 16.44 -5.61 12.66
C ILE A 191 15.44 -4.58 12.14
N LEU A 192 14.68 -4.98 11.13
CA LEU A 192 13.72 -4.13 10.43
C LEU A 192 12.51 -3.76 11.31
N SER A 193 12.01 -2.55 11.10
CA SER A 193 10.75 -2.04 11.65
C SER A 193 9.86 -1.40 10.59
N GLY A 194 8.58 -1.17 10.90
CA GLY A 194 7.55 -0.73 9.94
C GLY A 194 7.96 0.43 9.00
N PRO A 195 8.54 1.54 9.48
CA PRO A 195 8.92 2.68 8.63
C PRO A 195 9.92 2.36 7.52
N HIS A 196 10.72 1.31 7.64
CA HIS A 196 11.76 0.96 6.67
C HIS A 196 11.21 0.61 5.29
N PHE A 197 9.97 0.15 5.20
CA PHE A 197 9.37 -0.28 3.94
C PHE A 197 7.99 0.31 3.72
N PHE A 198 7.60 0.38 2.46
CA PHE A 198 6.25 0.68 1.99
C PHE A 198 5.88 -0.29 0.85
N VAL A 199 4.74 -0.08 0.19
CA VAL A 199 4.25 -0.97 -0.87
C VAL A 199 5.30 -1.16 -1.97
N GLY A 200 5.78 -2.39 -2.13
CA GLY A 200 6.81 -2.77 -3.10
C GLY A 200 8.14 -2.02 -2.91
N THR A 201 8.36 -1.37 -1.77
CA THR A 201 9.49 -0.47 -1.52
C THR A 201 10.20 -0.89 -0.24
N PRO A 202 11.14 -1.86 -0.31
CA PRO A 202 11.81 -2.37 0.89
C PRO A 202 12.78 -1.38 1.55
N PHE A 203 13.19 -0.33 0.83
CA PHE A 203 14.01 0.77 1.33
C PHE A 203 13.24 2.08 1.18
N TYR A 204 12.25 2.30 2.05
CA TYR A 204 11.37 3.46 2.04
C TYR A 204 11.94 4.62 2.86
N LYS A 205 12.28 4.35 4.13
CA LYS A 205 12.84 5.34 5.05
C LYS A 205 13.95 4.76 5.90
N THR A 206 14.81 5.64 6.39
CA THR A 206 15.85 5.32 7.37
C THR A 206 15.66 6.22 8.60
N PRO A 207 15.84 5.70 9.83
CA PRO A 207 15.81 6.55 11.02
C PRO A 207 16.96 7.55 10.99
N ARG A 208 16.72 8.71 11.59
CA ARG A 208 17.79 9.66 11.94
C ARG A 208 18.65 9.07 13.05
N GLU A 209 19.88 9.53 13.17
CA GLU A 209 20.80 9.15 14.27
C GLU A 209 20.10 9.28 15.65
N ASN A 210 19.42 10.40 15.86
CA ASN A 210 18.54 10.62 17.01
C ASN A 210 17.09 10.31 16.64
N CYS A 211 16.68 9.04 16.81
CA CYS A 211 15.31 8.60 16.54
C CYS A 211 14.49 8.49 17.84
N THR A 212 13.69 9.51 18.16
CA THR A 212 12.84 9.55 19.35
C THR A 212 11.36 9.55 19.02
N LEU A 213 10.98 10.22 17.94
CA LEU A 213 9.62 10.37 17.45
C LEU A 213 9.39 9.46 16.24
N ASN A 214 8.11 9.17 15.96
CA ASN A 214 7.71 8.49 14.73
C ASN A 214 8.01 9.28 13.45
N SER A 215 8.26 10.59 13.57
CA SER A 215 8.64 11.49 12.49
C SER A 215 10.16 11.55 12.24
N ASP A 216 10.98 10.93 13.09
CA ASP A 216 12.45 11.00 12.99
C ASP A 216 13.00 9.99 11.96
N TYR A 217 12.36 9.99 10.78
CA TYR A 217 12.69 9.13 9.65
C TYR A 217 12.75 9.97 8.38
N ASP A 218 13.79 9.76 7.58
CA ASP A 218 13.97 10.44 6.31
C ASP A 218 13.73 9.48 5.13
N CYS A 219 13.12 9.99 4.06
CA CYS A 219 12.85 9.22 2.85
C CYS A 219 14.15 8.91 2.09
N LEU A 220 14.24 7.71 1.52
CA LEU A 220 15.42 7.28 0.76
C LEU A 220 15.30 7.62 -0.73
N ASP A 221 16.36 8.21 -1.29
CA ASP A 221 16.49 8.43 -2.73
C ASP A 221 17.02 7.18 -3.43
N LEU A 222 16.11 6.43 -4.05
CA LEU A 222 16.43 5.14 -4.68
C LEU A 222 17.32 5.24 -5.91
N LEU A 223 17.32 6.39 -6.60
CA LEU A 223 18.11 6.59 -7.83
C LEU A 223 19.61 6.58 -7.53
N THR A 224 19.99 7.06 -6.36
CA THR A 224 21.39 7.22 -5.96
C THR A 224 21.80 6.25 -4.85
N LEU A 225 20.87 5.41 -4.36
CA LEU A 225 21.14 4.45 -3.30
C LEU A 225 22.25 3.47 -3.71
N PRO A 226 23.27 3.20 -2.87
CA PRO A 226 24.30 2.20 -3.16
C PRO A 226 23.72 0.80 -3.38
N ASP A 227 24.41 -0.02 -4.18
CA ASP A 227 23.98 -1.40 -4.48
C ASP A 227 24.09 -2.34 -3.27
N ASP A 228 24.83 -1.96 -2.23
CA ASP A 228 25.01 -2.70 -0.98
C ASP A 228 24.51 -1.96 0.26
N TYR A 229 23.60 -1.01 0.03
CA TYR A 229 23.04 -0.19 1.09
C TYR A 229 22.25 -1.00 2.13
N LEU A 230 22.48 -0.69 3.41
CA LEU A 230 21.62 -1.07 4.53
C LEU A 230 21.19 0.20 5.27
N PRO A 231 19.90 0.38 5.58
CA PRO A 231 19.45 1.55 6.34
C PRO A 231 19.87 1.45 7.80
N ARG A 232 19.89 2.59 8.49
CA ARG A 232 20.00 2.58 9.96
C ARG A 232 18.87 1.74 10.54
N THR A 233 19.10 1.12 11.68
CA THR A 233 18.08 0.43 12.47
C THR A 233 18.09 0.98 13.88
N ASN A 234 16.92 0.99 14.52
CA ASN A 234 16.81 1.35 15.93
C ASN A 234 17.10 0.17 16.86
N TYR A 235 17.22 -1.06 16.33
CA TYR A 235 17.40 -2.28 17.12
C TYR A 235 18.52 -3.13 16.54
N MET A 236 19.33 -3.70 17.43
CA MET A 236 20.49 -4.54 17.11
C MET A 236 20.49 -5.83 17.94
N PRO A 237 21.01 -6.96 17.43
CA PRO A 237 21.20 -8.17 18.23
C PRO A 237 22.09 -7.90 19.46
N ALA A 238 21.67 -8.34 20.64
CA ALA A 238 22.34 -8.07 21.93
C ALA A 238 22.94 -9.32 22.61
N CYS A 239 22.85 -10.48 21.95
CA CYS A 239 23.48 -11.72 22.37
C CYS A 239 24.47 -12.23 21.31
N ASP A 240 25.22 -13.30 21.63
CA ASP A 240 26.11 -13.92 20.67
C ASP A 240 25.36 -14.57 19.50
N VAL A 241 26.08 -14.82 18.41
CA VAL A 241 25.50 -15.29 17.14
C VAL A 241 24.81 -16.65 17.29
N GLN A 242 25.33 -17.55 18.14
CA GLN A 242 24.75 -18.88 18.33
C GLN A 242 23.44 -18.81 19.10
N GLU A 243 23.41 -18.03 20.17
CA GLU A 243 22.20 -17.81 20.96
C GLU A 243 21.13 -17.06 20.15
N TYR A 244 21.51 -16.03 19.38
CA TYR A 244 20.57 -15.33 18.50
C TYR A 244 19.97 -16.26 17.44
N ALA A 245 20.80 -17.11 16.82
CA ALA A 245 20.36 -18.10 15.86
C ALA A 245 19.43 -19.15 16.49
N LYS A 246 19.70 -19.58 17.72
CA LYS A 246 18.85 -20.52 18.47
C LYS A 246 17.47 -19.94 18.79
N ARG A 247 17.40 -18.65 19.12
CA ARG A 247 16.14 -17.95 19.39
C ARG A 247 15.34 -17.66 18.11
N THR A 248 16.01 -17.59 16.96
CA THR A 248 15.39 -17.21 15.68
C THR A 248 14.36 -18.26 15.25
N PRO A 249 13.11 -17.86 14.91
CA PRO A 249 12.09 -18.80 14.46
C PRO A 249 12.55 -19.62 13.25
N ARG A 250 12.09 -20.87 13.16
CA ARG A 250 12.37 -21.79 12.06
C ARG A 250 11.10 -22.08 11.27
N VAL A 251 11.26 -22.39 9.99
CA VAL A 251 10.14 -22.85 9.16
C VAL A 251 9.65 -24.22 9.64
N THR A 252 8.49 -24.66 9.16
CA THR A 252 7.89 -25.96 9.54
C THR A 252 8.35 -27.12 8.67
N TRP A 253 9.18 -26.88 7.66
CA TRP A 253 9.68 -27.89 6.73
C TRP A 253 11.20 -28.01 6.76
N THR A 254 11.70 -29.16 6.30
CA THR A 254 13.13 -29.43 6.16
C THR A 254 13.49 -29.46 4.68
N GLU A 255 14.59 -28.81 4.31
CA GLU A 255 15.09 -28.82 2.93
C GLU A 255 15.72 -30.19 2.59
N PRO A 256 15.72 -30.60 1.31
CA PRO A 256 16.34 -31.86 0.90
C PRO A 256 17.82 -31.93 1.32
N GLY A 257 18.17 -32.95 2.11
CA GLY A 257 19.54 -33.18 2.58
C GLY A 257 19.91 -32.47 3.88
N GLU A 258 18.96 -31.87 4.58
CA GLU A 258 19.16 -31.28 5.90
C GLU A 258 18.45 -32.08 7.00
N ASP A 259 19.00 -32.04 8.22
CA ASP A 259 18.46 -32.76 9.37
C ASP A 259 17.47 -31.92 10.19
N GLU A 260 17.50 -30.59 10.07
CA GLU A 260 16.65 -29.67 10.82
C GLU A 260 16.04 -28.58 9.92
N PRO A 261 14.83 -28.08 10.24
CA PRO A 261 14.24 -26.94 9.55
C PRO A 261 15.12 -25.69 9.64
N ARG A 262 15.33 -24.99 8.53
CA ARG A 262 16.12 -23.75 8.48
C ARG A 262 15.45 -22.61 9.25
N LYS A 263 16.22 -21.59 9.62
CA LYS A 263 15.66 -20.37 10.22
C LYS A 263 14.87 -19.61 9.18
N VAL A 264 13.82 -18.91 9.58
CA VAL A 264 13.07 -18.04 8.67
C VAL A 264 13.97 -16.98 8.03
N THR A 265 15.00 -16.52 8.75
CA THR A 265 16.01 -15.57 8.26
C THR A 265 16.84 -16.10 7.10
N ASP A 266 16.91 -17.41 6.86
CA ASP A 266 17.70 -17.98 5.77
C ASP A 266 16.99 -17.91 4.40
N TYR A 267 15.75 -17.40 4.38
CA TYR A 267 14.90 -17.21 3.20
C TYR A 267 14.73 -15.73 2.84
N TYR A 268 14.25 -15.46 1.63
CA TYR A 268 13.56 -14.20 1.34
C TYR A 268 12.15 -14.28 1.93
N ARG A 269 11.63 -13.18 2.47
CA ARG A 269 10.33 -13.18 3.14
C ARG A 269 9.45 -12.07 2.64
N PHE A 270 8.16 -12.36 2.53
CA PHE A 270 7.14 -11.34 2.46
C PHE A 270 7.05 -10.69 3.82
N VAL A 271 7.06 -9.36 3.89
CA VAL A 271 6.81 -8.61 5.14
C VAL A 271 5.64 -7.67 4.96
N ASN A 272 4.80 -7.56 5.96
CA ASN A 272 3.74 -6.55 6.02
C ASN A 272 3.67 -5.88 7.38
N ARG A 273 3.18 -4.64 7.39
CA ARG A 273 2.82 -3.99 8.65
C ARG A 273 1.55 -4.65 9.18
N ARG A 274 1.55 -5.04 10.46
CA ARG A 274 0.36 -5.55 11.13
C ARG A 274 -0.70 -4.45 11.25
N MET A 275 -0.31 -3.33 11.86
CA MET A 275 -1.20 -2.20 12.13
C MET A 275 -1.24 -1.26 10.93
N PHE A 276 -2.43 -0.81 10.58
CA PHE A 276 -2.64 0.18 9.53
C PHE A 276 -3.86 1.06 9.84
N GLY A 277 -3.88 2.27 9.29
CA GLY A 277 -5.08 3.12 9.32
C GLY A 277 -5.99 2.75 8.15
N ALA A 278 -7.23 2.37 8.40
CA ALA A 278 -8.18 2.04 7.33
C ALA A 278 -8.43 3.22 6.37
N SER A 279 -8.26 4.46 6.86
CA SER A 279 -8.35 5.71 6.10
C SER A 279 -7.01 6.23 5.58
N SER A 280 -5.92 5.47 5.74
CA SER A 280 -4.60 5.85 5.21
C SER A 280 -4.57 5.74 3.68
N GLU A 281 -3.52 6.31 3.07
CA GLU A 281 -3.23 6.19 1.63
C GLU A 281 -3.23 4.73 1.17
N ARG A 282 -2.60 3.85 1.94
CA ARG A 282 -2.56 2.40 1.75
C ARG A 282 -2.78 1.70 3.08
N SER A 283 -3.53 0.60 3.07
CA SER A 283 -3.73 -0.28 4.22
C SER A 283 -2.81 -1.50 4.15
N MET A 284 -2.68 -2.09 2.96
CA MET A 284 -1.85 -3.27 2.74
C MET A 284 -0.43 -2.84 2.40
N ILE A 285 0.35 -2.53 3.45
CA ILE A 285 1.73 -2.09 3.31
C ILE A 285 2.66 -3.30 3.41
N SER A 286 3.23 -3.71 2.28
CA SER A 286 4.11 -4.88 2.18
C SER A 286 5.28 -4.70 1.22
N SER A 287 6.33 -5.47 1.45
CA SER A 287 7.49 -5.62 0.55
C SER A 287 8.11 -7.01 0.72
N ILE A 288 9.16 -7.31 -0.05
CA ILE A 288 10.02 -8.47 0.18
C ILE A 288 11.27 -8.01 0.93
N VAL A 289 11.69 -8.74 1.96
CA VAL A 289 12.91 -8.47 2.75
C VAL A 289 14.01 -9.48 2.40
N PRO A 290 15.30 -9.12 2.40
CA PRO A 290 16.36 -10.04 2.02
C PRO A 290 16.64 -11.08 3.12
N LYS A 291 17.49 -12.05 2.77
CA LYS A 291 18.01 -13.03 3.72
C LYS A 291 18.75 -12.35 4.88
N HIS A 292 18.82 -13.06 5.99
CA HIS A 292 19.48 -12.73 7.26
C HIS A 292 18.87 -11.58 8.07
N VAL A 293 17.96 -10.80 7.50
CA VAL A 293 17.30 -9.68 8.19
C VAL A 293 16.24 -10.17 9.18
N ALA A 294 16.31 -9.72 10.43
CA ALA A 294 15.24 -9.93 11.41
C ALA A 294 14.23 -8.77 11.37
N HIS A 295 13.10 -8.89 12.07
CA HIS A 295 12.20 -7.76 12.28
C HIS A 295 11.57 -7.78 13.67
N ILE A 296 11.13 -6.61 14.13
CA ILE A 296 10.30 -6.50 15.33
C ILE A 296 8.83 -6.66 14.99
N HIS A 297 8.06 -7.18 15.93
CA HIS A 297 6.62 -6.97 16.00
C HIS A 297 6.37 -5.49 16.33
N PRO A 298 5.66 -4.71 15.48
CA PRO A 298 4.45 -5.09 14.74
C PRO A 298 4.62 -5.36 13.23
N VAL A 299 5.80 -5.75 12.76
CA VAL A 299 5.95 -6.34 11.41
C VAL A 299 5.61 -7.82 11.49
N LEU A 300 4.92 -8.34 10.49
CA LEU A 300 4.73 -9.76 10.27
C LEU A 300 5.53 -10.19 9.05
N SER A 301 6.04 -11.41 9.08
CA SER A 301 6.64 -12.02 7.89
C SER A 301 5.98 -13.35 7.55
N THR A 302 5.93 -13.63 6.25
CA THR A 302 5.53 -14.92 5.69
C THR A 302 6.67 -15.45 4.82
N THR A 303 7.21 -16.59 5.21
CA THR A 303 8.22 -17.35 4.48
C THR A 303 7.54 -18.35 3.58
N PHE A 304 7.98 -18.46 2.34
CA PHE A 304 7.50 -19.44 1.37
C PHE A 304 8.60 -20.45 1.07
N ARG A 305 8.24 -21.71 0.86
CA ARG A 305 9.16 -22.74 0.39
C ARG A 305 9.68 -22.42 -1.01
N GLU A 306 8.78 -21.95 -1.89
CA GLU A 306 9.11 -21.61 -3.27
C GLU A 306 9.21 -20.08 -3.46
N PRO A 307 10.33 -19.55 -4.00
CA PRO A 307 10.48 -18.12 -4.29
C PRO A 307 9.43 -17.56 -5.25
N LYS A 308 8.93 -18.39 -6.18
CA LYS A 308 7.86 -17.98 -7.11
C LYS A 308 6.54 -17.71 -6.38
N SER A 309 6.18 -18.53 -5.40
CA SER A 309 4.98 -18.30 -4.58
C SER A 309 5.10 -17.03 -3.73
N LEU A 310 6.29 -16.77 -3.17
CA LEU A 310 6.59 -15.50 -2.50
C LEU A 310 6.34 -14.31 -3.45
N LEU A 311 6.85 -14.39 -4.68
CA LEU A 311 6.72 -13.31 -5.65
C LEU A 311 5.26 -13.11 -6.09
N SER A 312 4.54 -14.17 -6.43
CA SER A 312 3.12 -14.12 -6.82
C SER A 312 2.25 -13.52 -5.72
N PHE A 313 2.42 -13.98 -4.47
CA PHE A 313 1.68 -13.43 -3.35
C PHE A 313 2.04 -11.95 -3.09
N SER A 314 3.31 -11.58 -3.24
CA SER A 314 3.76 -10.20 -3.11
C SER A 314 3.16 -9.31 -4.20
N ALA A 315 3.14 -9.76 -5.46
CA ALA A 315 2.55 -9.04 -6.58
C ALA A 315 1.06 -8.74 -6.34
N PHE A 316 0.30 -9.74 -5.89
CA PHE A 316 -1.09 -9.54 -5.46
C PHE A 316 -1.19 -8.47 -4.36
N CYS A 317 -0.42 -8.61 -3.28
CA CYS A 317 -0.46 -7.70 -2.12
C CYS A 317 -0.02 -6.26 -2.42
N HIS A 318 0.76 -6.03 -3.47
CA HIS A 318 1.11 -4.67 -3.89
C HIS A 318 -0.04 -3.92 -4.57
N SER A 319 -1.05 -4.63 -5.07
CA SER A 319 -2.20 -4.03 -5.75
C SER A 319 -3.17 -3.31 -4.80
N ILE A 320 -3.90 -2.33 -5.31
CA ILE A 320 -5.04 -1.73 -4.61
C ILE A 320 -6.20 -2.72 -4.47
N VAL A 321 -6.25 -3.79 -5.27
CA VAL A 321 -7.28 -4.83 -5.19
C VAL A 321 -7.10 -5.66 -3.92
N ALA A 322 -5.87 -6.04 -3.58
CA ALA A 322 -5.56 -6.69 -2.31
C ALA A 322 -5.78 -5.74 -1.10
N ASP A 323 -5.42 -4.46 -1.26
CA ASP A 323 -5.66 -3.43 -0.25
C ASP A 323 -7.18 -3.23 -0.02
N PHE A 324 -7.97 -3.24 -1.09
CA PHE A 324 -9.43 -3.21 -1.02
C PHE A 324 -9.99 -4.45 -0.31
N TYR A 325 -9.53 -5.65 -0.67
CA TYR A 325 -9.90 -6.89 0.03
C TYR A 325 -9.69 -6.71 1.54
N LEU A 326 -8.50 -6.22 1.94
CA LEU A 326 -8.19 -5.97 3.34
C LEU A 326 -9.13 -4.93 3.97
N LYS A 327 -9.38 -3.79 3.33
CA LYS A 327 -10.30 -2.74 3.82
C LYS A 327 -11.70 -3.27 4.05
N THR A 328 -12.20 -4.18 3.20
CA THR A 328 -13.55 -4.76 3.36
C THR A 328 -13.71 -5.61 4.60
N THR A 329 -12.61 -6.14 5.15
CA THR A 329 -12.63 -6.92 6.42
C THR A 329 -13.00 -6.06 7.64
N GLY A 330 -12.92 -4.73 7.53
CA GLY A 330 -13.16 -3.79 8.62
C GLY A 330 -12.12 -3.81 9.74
N ARG A 331 -11.02 -4.56 9.57
CA ARG A 331 -9.94 -4.67 10.56
C ARG A 331 -8.96 -3.49 10.44
N ALA A 332 -8.24 -3.21 11.52
CA ALA A 332 -7.09 -2.29 11.55
C ALA A 332 -5.75 -3.01 11.82
N ASP A 333 -5.82 -4.34 11.96
CA ASP A 333 -4.69 -5.23 12.15
C ASP A 333 -4.80 -6.41 11.17
N VAL A 334 -3.69 -6.73 10.50
CA VAL A 334 -3.54 -7.91 9.65
C VAL A 334 -2.72 -8.95 10.39
N TYR A 335 -3.27 -10.16 10.58
CA TYR A 335 -2.56 -11.33 11.08
C TYR A 335 -2.51 -12.43 10.02
N GLU A 336 -1.75 -13.50 10.27
CA GLU A 336 -1.74 -14.71 9.42
C GLU A 336 -3.17 -15.21 9.15
N SER A 337 -4.04 -15.20 10.16
CA SER A 337 -5.44 -15.60 10.05
C SER A 337 -6.25 -14.76 9.06
N THR A 338 -5.77 -13.57 8.70
CA THR A 338 -6.37 -12.69 7.68
C THR A 338 -5.70 -12.93 6.33
N LEU A 339 -4.37 -12.99 6.30
CA LEU A 339 -3.59 -13.25 5.08
C LEU A 339 -3.97 -14.58 4.43
N ARG A 340 -4.23 -15.62 5.23
CA ARG A 340 -4.58 -16.94 4.70
C ARG A 340 -5.89 -16.97 3.91
N CYS A 341 -6.75 -15.96 4.08
CA CYS A 341 -7.99 -15.83 3.31
C CYS A 341 -7.80 -15.09 1.98
N PHE A 342 -6.63 -14.49 1.75
CA PHE A 342 -6.36 -13.72 0.54
C PHE A 342 -6.31 -14.64 -0.67
N PRO A 343 -6.87 -14.24 -1.83
CA PRO A 343 -6.66 -14.93 -3.08
C PRO A 343 -5.17 -15.16 -3.37
N TYR A 344 -4.86 -16.34 -3.88
CA TYR A 344 -3.53 -16.64 -4.41
C TYR A 344 -3.63 -16.75 -5.93
N VAL A 345 -2.96 -15.84 -6.63
CA VAL A 345 -2.98 -15.76 -8.09
C VAL A 345 -1.53 -15.69 -8.59
N GLU A 346 -1.20 -16.49 -9.59
CA GLU A 346 0.12 -16.47 -10.23
C GLU A 346 0.04 -15.69 -11.54
N LEU A 347 0.74 -14.55 -11.61
CA LEU A 347 0.69 -13.65 -12.76
C LEU A 347 2.10 -13.25 -13.18
N MET A 348 2.59 -13.82 -14.28
CA MET A 348 3.98 -13.60 -14.72
C MET A 348 4.27 -12.12 -15.02
N SER A 349 3.33 -11.45 -15.69
CA SER A 349 3.40 -10.02 -16.04
C SER A 349 3.42 -9.10 -14.81
N ALA A 350 2.67 -9.44 -13.76
CA ALA A 350 2.69 -8.71 -12.49
C ALA A 350 3.94 -9.04 -11.67
N ASN A 351 4.42 -10.29 -11.75
CA ASN A 351 5.60 -10.79 -11.07
C ASN A 351 6.87 -10.07 -11.53
N SER A 352 7.04 -9.82 -12.83
CA SER A 352 8.21 -9.08 -13.34
C SER A 352 8.31 -7.67 -12.73
N ARG A 353 7.19 -6.95 -12.70
CA ARG A 353 7.06 -5.61 -12.10
C ARG A 353 7.25 -5.65 -10.59
N ALA A 354 6.59 -6.58 -9.91
CA ALA A 354 6.69 -6.74 -8.46
C ALA A 354 8.12 -7.10 -8.02
N LEU A 355 8.82 -7.94 -8.79
CA LEU A 355 10.21 -8.28 -8.55
C LEU A 355 11.09 -7.04 -8.71
N ALA A 356 10.99 -6.36 -9.86
CA ALA A 356 11.75 -5.14 -10.16
C ALA A 356 11.51 -3.99 -9.16
N LEU A 357 10.32 -3.92 -8.54
CA LEU A 357 10.04 -2.98 -7.45
C LEU A 357 10.86 -3.26 -6.18
N ASN A 358 11.15 -4.54 -5.87
CA ASN A 358 11.75 -4.96 -4.60
C ASN A 358 13.27 -5.16 -4.65
N VAL A 359 13.84 -5.60 -5.77
CA VAL A 359 15.25 -6.05 -5.86
C VAL A 359 16.29 -4.91 -5.90
N LEU A 360 16.25 -3.98 -4.95
CA LEU A 360 17.00 -2.72 -4.97
C LEU A 360 18.49 -2.84 -4.59
N THR A 361 18.95 -3.95 -4.02
CA THR A 361 20.35 -4.15 -3.59
C THR A 361 20.84 -5.55 -3.97
N LYS A 362 22.16 -5.75 -3.91
CA LYS A 362 22.85 -7.02 -4.22
C LYS A 362 22.36 -8.19 -3.35
N ASP A 363 21.82 -7.91 -2.16
CA ASP A 363 21.25 -8.93 -1.28
C ASP A 363 20.02 -9.63 -1.89
N TYR A 364 19.42 -9.05 -2.92
CA TYR A 364 18.33 -9.65 -3.69
C TYR A 364 18.78 -10.47 -4.90
N ALA A 365 20.08 -10.55 -5.19
CA ALA A 365 20.57 -11.25 -6.38
C ALA A 365 20.10 -12.71 -6.45
N GLY A 366 20.07 -13.41 -5.31
CA GLY A 366 19.57 -14.78 -5.23
C GLY A 366 18.06 -14.90 -5.50
N LEU A 367 17.26 -13.93 -5.04
CA LEU A 367 15.82 -13.88 -5.35
C LEU A 367 15.60 -13.61 -6.83
N TRP A 368 16.32 -12.64 -7.38
CA TRP A 368 16.26 -12.31 -8.80
C TRP A 368 16.52 -13.54 -9.67
N GLN A 369 17.65 -14.22 -9.46
CA GLN A 369 18.01 -15.43 -10.21
C GLN A 369 16.97 -16.55 -10.06
N SER A 370 16.41 -16.73 -8.86
CA SER A 370 15.42 -17.78 -8.59
C SER A 370 14.06 -17.52 -9.26
N CYS A 371 13.73 -16.24 -9.51
CA CYS A 371 12.45 -15.82 -10.04
C CYS A 371 12.51 -15.33 -11.50
N TYR A 372 13.71 -15.10 -12.04
CA TYR A 372 13.89 -14.61 -13.39
C TYR A 372 13.26 -15.58 -14.40
N ASN A 373 12.49 -15.01 -15.31
CA ASN A 373 11.96 -15.70 -16.48
C ASN A 373 12.44 -14.93 -17.72
N PRO A 374 13.00 -15.59 -18.75
CA PRO A 374 13.33 -14.96 -20.04
C PRO A 374 12.20 -14.10 -20.63
N ASP A 375 10.93 -14.47 -20.41
CA ASP A 375 9.76 -13.70 -20.86
C ASP A 375 9.65 -12.31 -20.21
N PHE A 376 10.38 -12.03 -19.13
CA PHE A 376 10.46 -10.69 -18.56
C PHE A 376 11.03 -9.68 -19.56
N SER A 377 11.90 -10.13 -20.47
CA SER A 377 12.49 -9.28 -21.50
C SER A 377 11.55 -8.91 -22.64
N THR A 378 10.42 -9.61 -22.78
CA THR A 378 9.41 -9.35 -23.82
C THR A 378 8.33 -8.39 -23.35
N GLN A 379 8.25 -8.15 -22.04
CA GLN A 379 7.31 -7.21 -21.42
C GLN A 379 7.59 -5.77 -21.87
N ARG A 380 6.56 -4.93 -21.79
CA ARG A 380 6.65 -3.49 -22.10
C ARG A 380 5.76 -2.68 -21.17
N TRP A 381 6.06 -1.40 -21.06
CA TRP A 381 5.14 -0.44 -20.44
C TRP A 381 3.88 -0.28 -21.28
N SER A 382 2.74 -0.15 -20.62
CA SER A 382 1.48 0.23 -21.28
C SER A 382 1.48 1.67 -21.79
N ARG A 383 2.37 2.51 -21.24
CA ARG A 383 2.54 3.92 -21.58
C ARG A 383 3.85 4.15 -22.31
N ASN A 384 3.78 4.92 -23.40
CA ASN A 384 4.94 5.45 -24.10
C ASN A 384 5.16 6.93 -23.72
N LEU A 385 5.88 7.16 -22.63
CA LEU A 385 6.13 8.49 -22.06
C LEU A 385 7.63 8.69 -21.80
N PRO A 386 8.18 9.92 -21.92
CA PRO A 386 9.60 10.20 -21.66
C PRO A 386 10.08 9.83 -20.25
N GLN A 387 9.21 9.90 -19.25
CA GLN A 387 9.51 9.59 -17.85
C GLN A 387 9.73 8.10 -17.59
N LEU A 388 9.39 7.25 -18.56
CA LEU A 388 9.52 5.80 -18.46
C LEU A 388 10.68 5.31 -19.33
N PRO A 389 11.60 4.51 -18.77
CA PRO A 389 12.65 3.84 -19.54
C PRO A 389 12.02 2.76 -20.43
N GLN A 390 11.85 3.07 -21.71
CA GLN A 390 11.12 2.22 -22.67
C GLN A 390 11.83 0.88 -22.93
N ASP A 391 13.13 0.83 -22.75
CA ASP A 391 13.99 -0.34 -22.91
C ASP A 391 14.23 -1.10 -21.59
N PHE A 392 13.60 -0.69 -20.48
CA PHE A 392 13.81 -1.31 -19.16
C PHE A 392 13.66 -2.83 -19.18
N PHE A 393 12.52 -3.32 -19.69
CA PHE A 393 12.24 -4.75 -19.75
C PHE A 393 13.19 -5.47 -20.71
N ALA A 394 13.40 -4.93 -21.91
CA ALA A 394 14.29 -5.50 -22.91
C ALA A 394 15.75 -5.64 -22.43
N ASN A 395 16.17 -4.79 -21.48
CA ASN A 395 17.50 -4.80 -20.89
C ASN A 395 17.62 -5.68 -19.62
N LEU A 396 16.56 -6.41 -19.22
CA LEU A 396 16.63 -7.32 -18.07
C LEU A 396 17.51 -8.54 -18.38
N THR A 397 18.33 -8.94 -17.41
CA THR A 397 19.28 -10.06 -17.53
C THR A 397 19.01 -11.14 -16.49
N PRO A 398 19.44 -12.40 -16.71
CA PRO A 398 19.31 -13.47 -15.71
C PRO A 398 20.08 -13.19 -14.40
N GLU A 399 21.23 -12.54 -14.50
CA GLU A 399 22.00 -12.08 -13.36
C GLU A 399 21.51 -10.72 -12.89
N TRP A 400 21.46 -10.53 -11.57
CA TRP A 400 21.06 -9.25 -11.01
C TRP A 400 22.10 -8.16 -11.32
N GLN A 401 21.60 -7.04 -11.79
CA GLN A 401 22.34 -5.80 -12.02
C GLN A 401 21.51 -4.63 -11.50
N ARG A 402 22.14 -3.46 -11.33
CA ARG A 402 21.47 -2.25 -10.80
C ARG A 402 20.22 -1.86 -11.59
N ASN A 403 20.25 -2.05 -12.90
CA ASN A 403 19.17 -1.75 -13.85
C ASN A 403 18.05 -2.81 -13.86
N CYS A 404 18.15 -3.90 -13.12
CA CYS A 404 17.04 -4.84 -12.91
C CYS A 404 15.96 -4.27 -11.97
N ALA A 405 16.26 -3.17 -11.25
CA ALA A 405 15.37 -2.56 -10.27
C ALA A 405 14.78 -1.23 -10.76
N LEU A 406 13.50 -1.01 -10.47
CA LEU A 406 12.80 0.25 -10.73
C LEU A 406 13.12 1.27 -9.64
N ARG A 407 13.78 2.38 -10.00
CA ARG A 407 14.28 3.37 -9.04
C ARG A 407 13.63 4.75 -9.12
N SER A 408 13.23 5.21 -10.31
CA SER A 408 12.55 6.50 -10.44
C SER A 408 11.14 6.44 -9.88
N ASP A 409 10.68 7.54 -9.29
CA ASP A 409 9.37 7.62 -8.66
C ASP A 409 8.24 7.30 -9.65
N TYR A 410 8.34 7.80 -10.88
CA TYR A 410 7.35 7.60 -11.93
C TYR A 410 7.29 6.15 -12.40
N SER A 411 8.42 5.48 -12.65
CA SER A 411 8.42 4.08 -13.09
C SER A 411 7.89 3.15 -11.99
N ARG A 412 8.16 3.46 -10.72
CA ARG A 412 7.60 2.72 -9.58
C ARG A 412 6.09 2.94 -9.48
N ARG A 413 5.61 4.17 -9.64
CA ARG A 413 4.18 4.48 -9.72
C ARG A 413 3.51 3.70 -10.87
N GLN A 414 4.07 3.75 -12.07
CA GLN A 414 3.53 3.08 -13.25
C GLN A 414 3.49 1.56 -13.07
N ALA A 415 4.53 0.96 -12.49
CA ALA A 415 4.53 -0.47 -12.19
C ALA A 415 3.40 -0.87 -11.23
N LEU A 416 3.12 -0.06 -10.20
CA LEU A 416 1.99 -0.31 -9.30
C LEU A 416 0.64 -0.17 -10.02
N VAL A 417 0.47 0.84 -10.89
CA VAL A 417 -0.73 0.98 -11.75
C VAL A 417 -0.94 -0.26 -12.61
N GLU A 418 0.11 -0.75 -13.26
CA GLU A 418 0.02 -1.93 -14.13
C GLU A 418 -0.24 -3.21 -13.32
N ILE A 419 0.35 -3.35 -12.13
CA ILE A 419 0.03 -4.44 -11.20
C ILE A 419 -1.45 -4.42 -10.80
N ASP A 420 -2.03 -3.25 -10.53
CA ASP A 420 -3.45 -3.13 -10.18
C ASP A 420 -4.35 -3.68 -11.30
N VAL A 421 -4.05 -3.32 -12.55
CA VAL A 421 -4.80 -3.77 -13.73
C VAL A 421 -4.65 -5.27 -13.95
N LEU A 422 -3.41 -5.78 -13.92
CA LEU A 422 -3.12 -7.20 -14.12
C LEU A 422 -3.81 -8.06 -13.07
N VAL A 423 -3.75 -7.66 -11.80
CA VAL A 423 -4.44 -8.36 -10.70
C VAL A 423 -5.95 -8.27 -10.86
N ALA A 424 -6.50 -7.11 -11.24
CA ALA A 424 -7.93 -6.96 -11.47
C ALA A 424 -8.43 -7.86 -12.60
N GLN A 425 -7.73 -7.90 -13.75
CA GLN A 425 -8.08 -8.76 -14.88
C GLN A 425 -8.03 -10.24 -14.50
N ALA A 426 -6.98 -10.67 -13.79
CA ALA A 426 -6.83 -12.05 -13.35
C ALA A 426 -7.93 -12.53 -12.40
N LEU A 427 -8.43 -11.62 -11.55
CA LEU A 427 -9.55 -11.88 -10.65
C LEU A 427 -10.92 -11.71 -11.32
N GLY A 428 -10.95 -11.43 -12.62
CA GLY A 428 -12.18 -11.27 -13.40
C GLY A 428 -12.93 -9.96 -13.11
N LEU A 429 -12.27 -8.96 -12.53
CA LEU A 429 -12.85 -7.63 -12.37
C LEU A 429 -13.04 -6.95 -13.73
N THR A 430 -13.94 -5.99 -13.78
CA THR A 430 -14.06 -5.05 -14.90
C THR A 430 -13.24 -3.79 -14.62
N LEU A 431 -12.93 -3.02 -15.67
CA LEU A 431 -12.28 -1.72 -15.53
C LEU A 431 -13.10 -0.78 -14.63
N GLU A 432 -14.43 -0.79 -14.78
CA GLU A 432 -15.31 0.07 -13.98
C GLU A 432 -15.29 -0.31 -12.49
N GLU A 433 -15.17 -1.59 -12.17
CA GLU A 433 -15.01 -2.04 -10.78
C GLU A 433 -13.66 -1.59 -10.21
N LEU A 434 -12.57 -1.69 -10.97
CA LEU A 434 -11.26 -1.19 -10.53
C LEU A 434 -11.28 0.33 -10.29
N LEU A 435 -11.89 1.09 -11.22
CA LEU A 435 -12.09 2.52 -11.07
C LEU A 435 -12.95 2.83 -9.83
N THR A 436 -14.04 2.09 -9.63
CA THR A 436 -14.92 2.24 -8.46
C THR A 436 -14.16 1.98 -7.16
N ILE A 437 -13.34 0.93 -7.10
CA ILE A 437 -12.47 0.64 -5.95
C ILE A 437 -11.58 1.86 -5.66
N TYR A 438 -10.85 2.37 -6.65
CA TYR A 438 -9.96 3.52 -6.50
C TYR A 438 -10.72 4.78 -6.03
N ARG A 439 -11.80 5.15 -6.73
CA ARG A 439 -12.61 6.35 -6.47
C ARG A 439 -13.18 6.38 -5.06
N VAL A 440 -13.68 5.24 -4.59
CA VAL A 440 -14.43 5.14 -3.34
C VAL A 440 -13.54 4.84 -2.14
N GLN A 441 -12.62 3.88 -2.26
CA GLN A 441 -11.91 3.30 -1.10
C GLN A 441 -10.54 3.93 -0.84
N PHE A 442 -10.02 4.73 -1.78
CA PHE A 442 -8.70 5.35 -1.72
C PHE A 442 -8.73 6.89 -1.82
N PRO A 443 -9.60 7.61 -1.07
CA PRO A 443 -9.72 9.07 -1.19
C PRO A 443 -8.42 9.81 -0.82
N VAL A 444 -7.62 9.29 0.12
CA VAL A 444 -6.34 9.91 0.49
C VAL A 444 -5.29 9.75 -0.61
N MET A 445 -5.25 8.57 -1.25
CA MET A 445 -4.35 8.33 -2.37
C MET A 445 -4.72 9.22 -3.55
N ARG A 446 -6.02 9.33 -3.88
CA ARG A 446 -6.54 10.26 -4.89
C ARG A 446 -6.11 11.69 -4.64
N GLN A 447 -6.36 12.18 -3.42
CA GLN A 447 -5.96 13.52 -3.02
C GLN A 447 -4.47 13.78 -3.22
N TYR A 448 -3.62 12.80 -2.87
CA TYR A 448 -2.17 12.97 -3.02
C TYR A 448 -1.74 12.92 -4.48
N GLU A 449 -2.26 11.98 -5.28
CA GLU A 449 -1.93 11.86 -6.69
C GLU A 449 -2.44 13.03 -7.53
N ALA A 450 -3.62 13.58 -7.19
CA ALA A 450 -4.22 14.76 -7.82
C ALA A 450 -3.37 16.03 -7.71
N ASP A 451 -2.29 16.00 -6.92
CA ASP A 451 -1.35 17.10 -6.75
C ASP A 451 0.10 16.65 -6.52
N THR A 452 0.45 15.45 -7.01
CA THR A 452 1.86 15.01 -7.07
C THR A 452 2.40 15.24 -8.47
N TRP A 453 3.52 15.96 -8.56
CA TRP A 453 4.11 16.42 -9.82
C TRP A 453 5.49 15.80 -10.01
N TYR A 454 5.76 15.41 -11.25
CA TYR A 454 6.99 14.75 -11.67
C TYR A 454 7.73 15.61 -12.70
N ASP A 455 9.05 15.52 -12.69
CA ASP A 455 9.93 16.08 -13.70
C ASP A 455 9.99 15.19 -14.95
N GLN A 456 10.69 15.64 -16.00
CA GLN A 456 10.84 14.87 -17.24
C GLN A 456 11.62 13.57 -17.09
N ASN A 457 12.39 13.39 -16.01
CA ASN A 457 13.13 12.17 -15.70
C ASN A 457 12.36 11.23 -14.76
N GLY A 458 11.11 11.58 -14.42
CA GLY A 458 10.25 10.78 -13.57
C GLY A 458 10.54 10.87 -12.07
N ARG A 459 11.23 11.92 -11.61
CA ARG A 459 11.41 12.23 -10.18
C ARG A 459 10.31 13.15 -9.68
N ILE A 460 9.81 12.93 -8.47
CA ILE A 460 8.84 13.82 -7.83
C ILE A 460 9.50 15.17 -7.54
N ILE A 461 8.96 16.26 -8.10
CA ILE A 461 9.33 17.64 -7.72
C ILE A 461 8.44 18.20 -6.63
N PHE A 462 7.20 17.73 -6.51
CA PHE A 462 6.28 18.16 -5.45
C PHE A 462 5.26 17.06 -5.13
N THR A 463 4.96 16.86 -3.85
CA THR A 463 3.85 16.01 -3.40
C THR A 463 3.26 16.53 -2.09
N PRO A 464 1.93 16.48 -1.90
CA PRO A 464 1.30 16.74 -0.61
C PRO A 464 1.30 15.50 0.32
N SER A 465 1.85 14.35 -0.11
CA SER A 465 1.81 13.12 0.69
C SER A 465 2.52 13.29 2.03
N LYS A 466 1.80 13.04 3.13
CA LYS A 466 2.38 12.97 4.48
C LYS A 466 3.35 11.80 4.65
N GLY A 467 3.30 10.81 3.75
CA GLY A 467 4.24 9.70 3.72
C GLY A 467 5.61 10.12 3.20
N LEU A 468 5.67 11.10 2.29
CA LEU A 468 6.85 11.50 1.53
C LEU A 468 7.39 12.88 1.93
N VAL A 469 7.22 13.27 3.19
CA VAL A 469 7.79 14.53 3.70
C VAL A 469 9.30 14.55 3.45
N GLY A 470 9.78 15.63 2.81
CA GLY A 470 11.17 15.80 2.40
C GLY A 470 11.47 15.37 0.97
N VAL A 471 10.53 14.73 0.26
CA VAL A 471 10.66 14.43 -1.17
C VAL A 471 10.13 15.62 -1.99
N GLY A 472 10.95 16.11 -2.92
CA GLY A 472 10.62 17.29 -3.72
C GLY A 472 10.77 18.62 -2.95
N LEU A 473 10.29 19.69 -3.58
CA LEU A 473 10.20 21.02 -2.97
C LEU A 473 9.01 21.10 -2.02
N PRO A 474 9.09 21.92 -0.95
CA PRO A 474 7.90 22.27 -0.18
C PRO A 474 6.91 23.05 -1.06
N ARG A 475 5.60 23.03 -0.72
CA ARG A 475 4.58 23.82 -1.46
C ARG A 475 5.02 25.28 -1.60
N THR A 476 5.33 25.90 -0.47
CA THR A 476 5.79 27.28 -0.36
C THR A 476 7.23 27.29 0.13
N ALA A 477 8.02 28.26 -0.33
CA ALA A 477 9.40 28.45 0.08
C ALA A 477 9.54 28.53 1.61
N ARG A 478 10.48 27.76 2.19
CA ARG A 478 10.75 27.74 3.63
C ARG A 478 12.08 28.40 3.92
N LYS A 479 12.06 29.57 4.57
CA LYS A 479 13.30 30.25 5.03
C LYS A 479 14.15 29.41 5.98
N ALA A 480 13.55 28.41 6.64
CA ALA A 480 14.27 27.46 7.48
C ALA A 480 15.23 26.57 6.68
N ASP A 481 14.92 26.28 5.41
CA ASP A 481 15.77 25.41 4.58
C ASP A 481 17.15 26.06 4.35
N LEU A 482 17.18 27.38 4.06
CA LEU A 482 18.44 28.14 3.97
C LEU A 482 19.26 28.09 5.26
N LYS A 483 18.59 28.20 6.42
CA LYS A 483 19.26 28.10 7.73
C LYS A 483 19.83 26.70 7.99
N ASN A 484 19.23 25.68 7.39
CA ASN A 484 19.69 24.31 7.44
C ASN A 484 20.68 23.98 6.31
N GLY A 485 21.25 25.01 5.66
CA GLY A 485 22.29 24.84 4.65
C GLY A 485 21.80 24.37 3.28
N PHE A 486 20.50 24.45 2.99
CA PHE A 486 19.98 24.14 1.65
C PHE A 486 20.34 25.29 0.70
N VAL A 487 20.83 24.95 -0.49
CA VAL A 487 21.16 25.90 -1.56
C VAL A 487 20.31 25.56 -2.78
N PHE A 488 19.61 26.54 -3.32
CA PHE A 488 18.71 26.36 -4.46
C PHE A 488 19.28 27.03 -5.71
N ASN A 489 18.98 26.47 -6.88
CA ASN A 489 19.29 27.10 -8.16
C ASN A 489 18.20 26.80 -9.18
N VAL A 490 17.82 27.80 -9.97
CA VAL A 490 16.90 27.68 -11.10
C VAL A 490 17.61 28.17 -12.35
N ASP A 491 17.88 27.25 -13.27
CA ASP A 491 18.45 27.55 -14.58
C ASP A 491 17.36 27.39 -15.63
N SER A 492 16.65 28.48 -15.91
CA SER A 492 15.59 28.53 -16.91
C SER A 492 15.42 29.93 -17.48
N PRO A 493 15.20 30.10 -18.80
CA PRO A 493 14.83 31.37 -19.38
C PRO A 493 13.46 31.88 -18.89
N ASP A 494 12.61 30.99 -18.38
CA ASP A 494 11.29 31.33 -17.86
C ASP A 494 11.36 31.88 -16.41
N TRP A 495 12.53 31.77 -15.76
CA TRP A 495 12.71 32.20 -14.38
C TRP A 495 12.85 33.72 -14.27
N THR A 496 11.97 34.32 -13.47
CA THR A 496 11.95 35.77 -13.22
C THR A 496 12.29 36.14 -11.78
N GLY A 497 12.58 35.16 -10.92
CA GLY A 497 12.84 35.38 -9.50
C GLY A 497 14.25 35.91 -9.17
N GLY A 498 15.13 36.04 -10.17
CA GLY A 498 16.48 36.59 -9.99
C GLY A 498 17.49 35.56 -9.47
N ASP A 499 18.54 36.05 -8.81
CA ASP A 499 19.61 35.22 -8.23
C ASP A 499 19.10 34.40 -7.04
N CYS A 500 19.36 33.09 -7.07
CA CYS A 500 18.91 32.14 -6.06
C CYS A 500 19.86 31.99 -4.86
N THR A 501 21.01 32.67 -4.84
CA THR A 501 22.07 32.47 -3.82
C THR A 501 21.57 32.50 -2.37
N ASP A 502 20.62 33.38 -2.03
CA ASP A 502 20.01 33.49 -0.70
C ASP A 502 18.47 33.32 -0.72
N GLN A 503 17.95 32.61 -1.73
CA GLN A 503 16.51 32.46 -1.94
C GLN A 503 16.05 31.03 -1.66
N ALA A 504 15.09 30.90 -0.76
CA ALA A 504 14.35 29.66 -0.58
C ALA A 504 13.36 29.51 -1.74
N ILE A 505 13.23 28.29 -2.27
CA ILE A 505 12.35 28.00 -3.40
C ILE A 505 11.34 26.94 -3.00
N GLY A 506 10.06 27.20 -3.28
CA GLY A 506 8.97 26.24 -3.18
C GLY A 506 8.42 25.86 -4.55
N TRP A 507 7.53 24.86 -4.55
CA TRP A 507 6.82 24.41 -5.74
C TRP A 507 6.03 25.53 -6.42
N ASP A 508 5.34 26.38 -5.64
CA ASP A 508 4.56 27.48 -6.18
C ASP A 508 5.39 28.50 -6.98
N ASP A 509 6.70 28.58 -6.69
CA ASP A 509 7.63 29.47 -7.37
C ASP A 509 8.06 28.91 -8.74
N VAL A 510 8.09 27.59 -8.93
CA VAL A 510 8.68 26.95 -10.13
C VAL A 510 7.69 26.19 -11.01
N LYS A 511 6.45 25.97 -10.56
CA LYS A 511 5.46 25.16 -11.29
C LYS A 511 5.12 25.63 -12.72
N HIS A 512 5.43 26.88 -13.03
CA HIS A 512 5.14 27.50 -14.33
C HIS A 512 6.24 27.27 -15.38
N LEU A 513 7.42 26.81 -14.99
CA LEU A 513 8.56 26.64 -15.89
C LEU A 513 8.23 25.64 -17.00
N GLN A 514 8.52 26.01 -18.25
CA GLN A 514 8.31 25.16 -19.43
C GLN A 514 9.60 24.50 -19.92
N THR A 515 10.75 25.01 -19.49
CA THR A 515 12.07 24.45 -19.80
C THR A 515 13.08 24.76 -18.69
N GLY A 516 14.28 24.19 -18.78
CA GLY A 516 15.35 24.38 -17.81
C GLY A 516 15.28 23.44 -16.61
N THR A 517 16.08 23.73 -15.58
CA THR A 517 16.24 22.88 -14.40
C THR A 517 16.03 23.65 -13.11
N VAL A 518 15.53 22.92 -12.11
CA VAL A 518 15.51 23.36 -10.71
C VAL A 518 16.39 22.40 -9.93
N SER A 519 17.21 22.91 -9.01
CA SER A 519 18.07 22.06 -8.19
C SER A 519 18.15 22.53 -6.75
N VAL A 520 18.39 21.57 -5.87
CA VAL A 520 18.63 21.80 -4.45
C VAL A 520 19.83 20.99 -4.00
N THR A 521 20.73 21.64 -3.25
CA THR A 521 21.89 21.01 -2.62
C THR A 521 21.76 21.07 -1.12
N PHE A 522 21.94 19.94 -0.43
CA PHE A 522 21.79 19.83 1.02
C PHE A 522 22.71 18.73 1.58
N ASP A 523 22.84 18.66 2.91
CA ASP A 523 23.60 17.61 3.60
C ASP A 523 22.70 16.39 3.83
N ASP A 524 23.07 15.26 3.23
CA ASP A 524 22.32 14.00 3.27
C ASP A 524 22.95 13.02 4.28
N TYR A 525 22.25 12.77 5.38
CA TYR A 525 22.64 11.81 6.41
C TYR A 525 21.97 10.44 6.24
N THR A 526 21.27 10.18 5.13
CA THR A 526 20.55 8.90 4.95
C THR A 526 21.47 7.71 4.64
N ARG A 527 22.74 7.98 4.32
CA ARG A 527 23.74 6.99 3.85
C ARG A 527 24.88 6.71 4.81
N SER A 528 25.24 7.72 5.61
CA SER A 528 26.30 7.66 6.60
C SER A 528 26.04 8.70 7.69
N ASP A 529 26.70 8.56 8.83
CA ASP A 529 26.64 9.55 9.92
C ASP A 529 27.49 10.79 9.64
N GLU A 530 28.50 10.69 8.76
CA GLU A 530 29.35 11.82 8.37
C GLU A 530 28.59 12.86 7.53
N GLY A 531 27.51 12.44 6.86
CA GLY A 531 26.75 13.27 5.93
C GLY A 531 27.46 13.44 4.58
N GLU A 532 26.69 13.50 3.50
CA GLU A 532 27.20 13.74 2.15
C GLU A 532 26.52 14.96 1.54
N ARG A 533 27.29 15.91 1.00
CA ARG A 533 26.72 17.04 0.27
C ARG A 533 26.16 16.56 -1.06
N ARG A 534 24.84 16.56 -1.22
CA ARG A 534 24.17 16.03 -2.41
C ARG A 534 23.31 17.08 -3.10
N THR A 535 23.27 17.00 -4.43
CA THR A 535 22.39 17.81 -5.28
C THR A 535 21.33 16.95 -5.92
N VAL A 536 20.08 17.40 -5.83
CA VAL A 536 18.94 16.87 -6.59
C VAL A 536 18.57 17.88 -7.66
N ILE A 537 18.32 17.40 -8.88
CA ILE A 537 17.97 18.22 -10.05
C ILE A 537 16.66 17.70 -10.62
N TRP A 538 15.77 18.61 -10.98
CA TRP A 538 14.50 18.35 -11.64
C TRP A 538 14.44 19.08 -12.98
N GLN A 539 14.00 18.37 -14.03
CA GLN A 539 13.88 18.88 -15.40
C GLN A 539 12.43 19.31 -15.72
N ALA A 540 12.24 20.58 -16.07
CA ALA A 540 10.96 21.11 -16.56
C ALA A 540 10.71 20.71 -18.04
N PRO A 541 9.44 20.69 -18.53
CA PRO A 541 8.21 21.02 -17.79
C PRO A 541 7.80 19.90 -16.82
N PHE A 542 6.91 20.20 -15.87
CA PHE A 542 6.45 19.23 -14.89
C PHE A 542 5.12 18.61 -15.30
N ILE A 543 4.97 17.30 -15.07
CA ILE A 543 3.76 16.57 -15.40
C ILE A 543 3.02 16.12 -14.14
N LYS A 544 1.70 16.03 -14.26
CA LYS A 544 0.83 15.43 -13.26
C LYS A 544 0.04 14.29 -13.90
N PRO A 545 0.36 13.03 -13.57
CA PRO A 545 -0.33 11.88 -14.17
C PRO A 545 -1.74 11.70 -13.61
N ASP A 546 -2.64 11.18 -14.44
CA ASP A 546 -3.99 10.79 -14.05
C ASP A 546 -4.08 9.26 -13.98
N ARG A 547 -4.26 8.72 -12.77
CA ARG A 547 -4.33 7.27 -12.55
C ARG A 547 -5.52 6.62 -13.25
N GLU A 548 -6.66 7.31 -13.36
CA GLU A 548 -7.83 6.73 -14.03
C GLU A 548 -7.59 6.62 -15.54
N ASP A 549 -6.93 7.60 -16.14
CA ASP A 549 -6.46 7.51 -17.53
C ASP A 549 -5.40 6.40 -17.68
N ASP A 550 -4.45 6.32 -16.74
CA ASP A 550 -3.45 5.25 -16.76
C ASP A 550 -4.08 3.86 -16.67
N TYR A 551 -5.11 3.67 -15.83
CA TYR A 551 -5.87 2.42 -15.76
C TYR A 551 -6.55 2.09 -17.08
N LYS A 552 -7.19 3.07 -17.75
CA LYS A 552 -7.83 2.85 -19.05
C LYS A 552 -6.81 2.38 -20.11
N VAL A 553 -5.65 3.03 -20.16
CA VAL A 553 -4.58 2.67 -21.11
C VAL A 553 -3.99 1.30 -20.79
N ALA A 554 -3.61 1.05 -19.53
CA ALA A 554 -3.07 -0.24 -19.10
C ALA A 554 -4.08 -1.38 -19.31
N TRP A 555 -5.36 -1.16 -19.03
CA TRP A 555 -6.41 -2.15 -19.24
C TRP A 555 -6.53 -2.54 -20.71
N ALA A 556 -6.59 -1.56 -21.62
CA ALA A 556 -6.66 -1.82 -23.05
C ALA A 556 -5.40 -2.53 -23.57
N PHE A 557 -4.23 -2.17 -23.03
CA PHE A 557 -2.95 -2.77 -23.38
C PHE A 557 -2.91 -4.26 -23.01
N PHE A 558 -3.18 -4.62 -21.76
CA PHE A 558 -3.10 -6.01 -21.31
C PHE A 558 -4.27 -6.88 -21.77
N ALA A 559 -5.44 -6.29 -22.08
CA ALA A 559 -6.56 -7.06 -22.64
C ALA A 559 -6.29 -7.60 -24.06
N GLN A 560 -5.39 -6.97 -24.81
CA GLN A 560 -5.00 -7.41 -26.16
C GLN A 560 -3.95 -8.51 -26.13
N ASP A 561 -3.21 -8.62 -25.03
CA ASP A 561 -2.13 -9.58 -24.84
C ASP A 561 -2.62 -10.77 -24.02
N LYS A 562 -3.12 -11.81 -24.69
CA LYS A 562 -3.64 -13.02 -24.04
C LYS A 562 -2.57 -13.80 -23.26
N GLU A 563 -1.29 -13.49 -23.44
CA GLU A 563 -0.18 -14.08 -22.67
C GLU A 563 0.13 -13.29 -21.38
N SER A 564 -0.51 -12.12 -21.18
CA SER A 564 -0.26 -11.23 -20.04
C SER A 564 -1.21 -11.44 -18.84
N VAL A 565 -2.29 -12.23 -18.96
CA VAL A 565 -3.29 -12.46 -17.91
C VAL A 565 -3.27 -13.89 -17.40
#